data_AF-A0A2T7U7E6-F1
#
_entry.id   AF-A0A2T7U7E6-F1
#
_cell.length_a   1.000
_cell.length_b   1.000
_cell.length_c   1.000
_cell.angle_alpha   90.00
_cell.angle_beta   90.00
_cell.angle_gamma   90.00
#
_symmetry.space_group_name_H-M   'P 1'
#
loop_
_entity.id
_entity.type
_entity.pdbx_description
1 polymer ?
#
loop_
_entity_poly.entity_id
_entity_poly.type
_entity_poly.pdbx_seq_one_letter_code
_entity_poly.pdbx_strand_id
1 'polypeptide(L)'
;MTDAVFYDGVSAQRRAVTLNITASSLDIHEGGEWIASWPVAEVRRKDAPDSILRLTREGGPDLARLDVTDPADRASIRLHCHRLDNRDQRERTARIVFWSAAASISIILCVLFLIPLLAEKLTPLIPVEYEQRIGKAVDNQVRAIFRGKICEAPEGVAALQALTERLRKARGIDVPLEVAVLESKVPNAIALPGGRIYFFKALLDEAESVDEVAGVLAHEIGHVVSRDGLRKLVQSSGTSYLFGLLFGDVTGGGAIVLASRYLVDSAYSREAEAAADDFAGKTMISLGRPAHPMALLLKRIEADEDDDEDEGGGNERGIPAFLSTHPITDQRLKALEKQVPSQTGEPLLTQGEWRALKEICKTS
;
A
#
# COMPACT_ATOMS: atom_id res chain seq x y z
N MET A 1 -35.35 46.18 -17.25
CA MET A 1 -34.95 44.76 -17.05
C MET A 1 -36.10 44.10 -16.32
N THR A 2 -36.42 42.85 -16.63
CA THR A 2 -37.52 42.16 -15.92
C THR A 2 -37.01 41.67 -14.58
N ASP A 3 -37.66 42.11 -13.51
CA ASP A 3 -37.20 41.93 -12.13
C ASP A 3 -37.54 40.56 -11.53
N ALA A 4 -38.53 39.87 -12.10
CA ALA A 4 -38.85 38.47 -11.81
C ALA A 4 -39.25 37.70 -13.07
N VAL A 5 -38.87 36.43 -13.12
CA VAL A 5 -39.07 35.53 -14.27
C VAL A 5 -39.65 34.21 -13.81
N PHE A 6 -40.82 33.84 -14.34
CA PHE A 6 -41.50 32.60 -14.02
C PHE A 6 -41.37 31.58 -15.15
N TYR A 7 -41.18 30.31 -14.76
CA TYR A 7 -41.22 29.13 -15.62
C TYR A 7 -42.28 28.19 -15.04
N ASP A 8 -43.27 27.82 -15.86
CA ASP A 8 -44.42 27.01 -15.43
C ASP A 8 -44.10 25.51 -15.25
N GLY A 9 -42.93 25.07 -15.72
CA GLY A 9 -42.47 23.68 -15.62
C GLY A 9 -43.09 22.74 -16.65
N VAL A 10 -43.98 23.25 -17.51
CA VAL A 10 -44.59 22.52 -18.64
C VAL A 10 -43.93 22.95 -19.95
N SER A 11 -43.56 24.22 -20.05
CA SER A 11 -42.87 24.82 -21.19
C SER A 11 -41.55 25.48 -20.75
N ALA A 12 -40.61 25.62 -21.69
CA ALA A 12 -39.37 26.37 -21.47
C ALA A 12 -39.57 27.90 -21.61
N GLN A 13 -40.82 28.37 -21.68
CA GLN A 13 -41.13 29.76 -21.93
C GLN A 13 -40.74 30.63 -20.73
N ARG A 14 -40.05 31.73 -21.04
CA ARG A 14 -39.67 32.75 -20.07
C ARG A 14 -40.82 33.74 -19.91
N ARG A 15 -41.51 33.73 -18.77
CA ARG A 15 -42.61 34.66 -18.48
C ARG A 15 -42.14 35.79 -17.60
N ALA A 16 -42.31 37.02 -18.06
CA ALA A 16 -41.96 38.21 -17.29
C ALA A 16 -43.09 38.52 -16.31
N VAL A 17 -42.79 38.47 -15.01
CA VAL A 17 -43.85 38.51 -13.98
C VAL A 17 -43.62 39.62 -12.97
N THR A 18 -44.72 40.07 -12.37
CA THR A 18 -44.74 40.87 -11.15
C THR A 18 -45.20 40.01 -9.98
N LEU A 19 -44.68 40.28 -8.79
CA LEU A 19 -44.95 39.51 -7.59
C LEU A 19 -45.78 40.34 -6.63
N ASN A 20 -46.82 39.71 -6.07
CA ASN A 20 -47.52 40.24 -4.91
C ASN A 20 -47.30 39.28 -3.74
N ILE A 21 -46.58 39.75 -2.73
CA ILE A 21 -46.12 38.92 -1.61
C ILE A 21 -47.00 39.25 -0.41
N THR A 22 -47.80 38.28 0.02
CA THR A 22 -48.65 38.39 1.22
C THR A 22 -48.11 37.52 2.36
N ALA A 23 -48.75 37.59 3.52
CA ALA A 23 -48.41 36.73 4.66
C ALA A 23 -48.67 35.23 4.41
N SER A 24 -49.52 34.89 3.43
CA SER A 24 -49.95 33.50 3.16
C SER A 24 -49.57 32.98 1.78
N SER A 25 -49.44 33.86 0.78
CA SER A 25 -49.19 33.49 -0.62
C SER A 25 -48.18 34.42 -1.31
N LEU A 26 -47.45 33.84 -2.25
CA LEU A 26 -46.68 34.52 -3.27
C LEU A 26 -47.48 34.43 -4.58
N ASP A 27 -48.16 35.52 -4.92
CA ASP A 27 -48.99 35.60 -6.12
C ASP A 27 -48.17 36.12 -7.29
N ILE A 28 -48.26 35.43 -8.42
CA ILE A 28 -47.47 35.65 -9.63
C ILE A 28 -48.40 36.18 -10.72
N HIS A 29 -48.07 37.34 -11.29
CA HIS A 29 -48.86 38.01 -12.30
C HIS A 29 -48.06 38.25 -13.59
N GLU A 30 -48.65 38.04 -14.77
CA GLU A 30 -48.07 38.35 -16.08
C GLU A 30 -48.91 39.44 -16.74
N GLY A 31 -48.33 40.62 -17.02
CA GLY A 31 -49.09 41.74 -17.62
C GLY A 31 -50.27 42.25 -16.78
N GLY A 32 -50.30 41.96 -15.47
CA GLY A 32 -51.41 42.28 -14.56
C GLY A 32 -52.43 41.15 -14.36
N GLU A 33 -52.40 40.12 -15.20
CA GLU A 33 -53.24 38.93 -15.02
C GLU A 33 -52.61 37.95 -14.03
N TRP A 34 -53.42 37.38 -13.15
CA TRP A 34 -52.98 36.36 -12.20
C TRP A 34 -52.73 35.02 -12.92
N ILE A 35 -51.54 34.45 -12.77
CA ILE A 35 -51.16 33.20 -13.44
C ILE A 35 -50.89 32.03 -12.49
N ALA A 36 -50.45 32.30 -11.26
CA ALA A 36 -50.20 31.29 -10.24
C ALA A 36 -50.16 31.89 -8.84
N SER A 37 -50.42 31.07 -7.82
CA SER A 37 -50.23 31.42 -6.41
C SER A 37 -49.47 30.31 -5.71
N TRP A 38 -48.37 30.65 -5.04
CA TRP A 38 -47.56 29.71 -4.27
C TRP A 38 -47.75 29.96 -2.77
N PRO A 39 -48.27 29.00 -1.98
CA PRO A 39 -48.35 29.16 -0.55
C PRO A 39 -46.97 29.39 0.04
N VAL A 40 -46.83 30.43 0.88
CA VAL A 40 -45.55 30.84 1.49
C VAL A 40 -44.88 29.70 2.27
N ALA A 41 -45.68 28.80 2.85
CA ALA A 41 -45.21 27.59 3.54
C ALA A 41 -44.59 26.52 2.61
N GLU A 42 -44.93 26.52 1.33
CA GLU A 42 -44.47 25.58 0.29
C GLU A 42 -43.32 26.13 -0.56
N VAL A 43 -43.03 27.43 -0.46
CA VAL A 43 -41.92 28.05 -1.21
C VAL A 43 -40.58 27.57 -0.64
N ARG A 44 -39.73 27.03 -1.51
CA ARG A 44 -38.37 26.58 -1.21
C ARG A 44 -37.38 27.29 -2.10
N ARG A 45 -36.19 27.60 -1.57
CA ARG A 45 -35.06 28.09 -2.36
C ARG A 45 -34.40 26.93 -3.10
N LYS A 46 -33.98 27.16 -4.34
CA LYS A 46 -33.14 26.25 -5.14
C LYS A 46 -31.84 26.95 -5.51
N ASP A 47 -30.79 26.18 -5.80
CA ASP A 47 -29.46 26.70 -6.10
C ASP A 47 -29.46 27.61 -7.35
N ALA A 48 -28.85 28.78 -7.20
CA ALA A 48 -28.65 29.81 -8.23
C ALA A 48 -27.50 30.75 -7.82
N PRO A 49 -26.90 31.51 -8.76
CA PRO A 49 -25.90 32.54 -8.44
C PRO A 49 -26.44 33.59 -7.45
N ASP A 50 -25.58 34.22 -6.66
CA ASP A 50 -25.98 35.17 -5.61
C ASP A 50 -26.78 36.39 -6.12
N SER A 51 -26.67 36.70 -7.41
CA SER A 51 -27.44 37.74 -8.09
C SER A 51 -28.93 37.39 -8.29
N ILE A 52 -29.32 36.12 -8.12
CA ILE A 52 -30.68 35.62 -8.37
C ILE A 52 -31.19 34.82 -7.17
N LEU A 53 -32.39 35.12 -6.69
CA LEU A 53 -33.12 34.24 -5.78
C LEU A 53 -34.02 33.30 -6.60
N ARG A 54 -33.61 32.04 -6.72
CA ARG A 54 -34.41 31.01 -7.39
C ARG A 54 -35.29 30.26 -6.40
N LEU A 55 -36.57 30.18 -6.73
CA LEU A 55 -37.61 29.58 -5.90
C LEU A 55 -38.31 28.44 -6.64
N THR A 56 -38.81 27.47 -5.89
CA THR A 56 -39.66 26.38 -6.35
C THR A 56 -40.77 26.13 -5.33
N ARG A 57 -41.82 25.40 -5.73
CA ARG A 57 -42.95 25.03 -4.87
C ARG A 57 -42.84 23.55 -4.52
N GLU A 58 -42.82 23.24 -3.23
CA GLU A 58 -42.91 21.87 -2.74
C GLU A 58 -44.27 21.24 -3.16
N GLY A 59 -44.24 20.05 -3.77
CA GLY A 59 -45.43 19.41 -4.34
C GLY A 59 -45.94 20.04 -5.64
N GLY A 60 -45.16 20.95 -6.26
CA GLY A 60 -45.39 21.48 -7.60
C GLY A 60 -44.68 20.69 -8.70
N PRO A 61 -44.86 21.09 -9.98
CA PRO A 61 -44.11 20.51 -11.09
C PRO A 61 -42.59 20.68 -10.88
N ASP A 62 -41.80 19.61 -11.04
CA ASP A 62 -40.36 19.59 -10.74
C ASP A 62 -39.53 20.68 -11.46
N LEU A 63 -40.04 21.15 -12.60
CA LEU A 63 -39.41 22.16 -13.46
C LEU A 63 -39.97 23.58 -13.25
N ALA A 64 -41.04 23.75 -12.46
CA ALA A 64 -41.58 25.07 -12.17
C ALA A 64 -40.63 25.85 -11.26
N ARG A 65 -40.23 27.04 -11.70
CA ARG A 65 -39.29 27.89 -10.96
C ARG A 65 -39.57 29.37 -11.16
N LEU A 66 -39.24 30.16 -10.14
CA LEU A 66 -39.32 31.61 -10.15
C LEU A 66 -37.94 32.18 -9.84
N ASP A 67 -37.38 32.96 -10.76
CA ASP A 67 -36.09 33.63 -10.64
C ASP A 67 -36.32 35.11 -10.35
N VAL A 68 -35.90 35.58 -9.18
CA VAL A 68 -36.11 36.97 -8.73
C VAL A 68 -34.77 37.68 -8.60
N THR A 69 -34.61 38.81 -9.29
CA THR A 69 -33.37 39.61 -9.27
C THR A 69 -33.49 40.88 -8.44
N ASP A 70 -34.70 41.44 -8.30
CA ASP A 70 -34.90 42.69 -7.58
C ASP A 70 -34.58 42.57 -6.07
N PRO A 71 -33.74 43.45 -5.50
CA PRO A 71 -33.38 43.42 -4.09
C PRO A 71 -34.56 43.58 -3.12
N ALA A 72 -35.58 44.37 -3.45
CA ALA A 72 -36.72 44.62 -2.57
C ALA A 72 -37.63 43.39 -2.48
N ASP A 73 -37.96 42.80 -3.63
CA ASP A 73 -38.72 41.53 -3.69
C ASP A 73 -37.96 40.40 -3.00
N ARG A 74 -36.64 40.31 -3.20
CA ARG A 74 -35.80 39.32 -2.51
C ARG A 74 -35.84 39.49 -0.99
N ALA A 75 -35.84 40.73 -0.49
CA ALA A 75 -35.95 41.02 0.94
C ALA A 75 -37.34 40.67 1.49
N SER A 76 -38.40 41.02 0.75
CA SER A 76 -39.78 40.72 1.13
C SER A 76 -40.07 39.22 1.14
N ILE A 77 -39.57 38.47 0.16
CA ILE A 77 -39.69 37.00 0.11
C ILE A 77 -39.00 36.38 1.32
N ARG A 78 -37.78 36.84 1.67
CA ARG A 78 -37.06 36.37 2.87
C ARG A 78 -37.79 36.66 4.17
N LEU A 79 -38.50 37.79 4.24
CA LEU A 79 -39.28 38.17 5.43
C LEU A 79 -40.52 37.28 5.61
N HIS A 80 -41.25 37.00 4.53
CA HIS A 80 -42.53 36.29 4.59
C HIS A 80 -42.38 34.76 4.51
N CYS A 81 -41.42 34.25 3.74
CA CYS A 81 -41.26 32.81 3.52
C CYS A 81 -40.27 32.18 4.52
N HIS A 82 -40.75 31.87 5.73
CA HIS A 82 -39.92 31.35 6.83
C HIS A 82 -39.26 29.97 6.57
N ARG A 83 -39.71 29.22 5.55
CA ARG A 83 -39.15 27.90 5.16
C ARG A 83 -38.33 27.94 3.86
N LEU A 84 -37.88 29.12 3.44
CA LEU A 84 -37.10 29.32 2.21
C LEU A 84 -35.82 28.49 2.18
N ASP A 85 -35.01 28.59 3.24
CA ASP A 85 -33.73 27.91 3.28
C ASP A 85 -33.98 26.45 3.62
N ASN A 86 -33.63 25.58 2.67
CA ASN A 86 -33.78 24.14 2.76
C ASN A 86 -32.76 23.56 3.75
N ARG A 87 -32.92 23.89 5.04
CA ARG A 87 -32.08 23.42 6.15
C ARG A 87 -31.94 21.91 6.12
N ASP A 88 -33.01 21.21 5.76
CA ASP A 88 -33.07 19.76 5.60
C ASP A 88 -32.13 19.23 4.51
N GLN A 89 -31.96 19.94 3.39
CA GLN A 89 -31.04 19.53 2.33
C GLN A 89 -29.57 19.72 2.73
N ARG A 90 -29.24 20.83 3.41
CA ARG A 90 -27.88 21.03 3.96
C ARG A 90 -27.56 20.02 5.06
N GLU A 91 -28.51 19.74 5.95
CA GLU A 91 -28.34 18.73 7.01
C GLU A 91 -28.23 17.32 6.43
N ARG A 92 -28.99 16.99 5.37
CA ARG A 92 -28.88 15.72 4.64
C ARG A 92 -27.53 15.57 3.94
N THR A 93 -27.07 16.60 3.22
CA THR A 93 -25.74 16.59 2.57
C THR A 93 -24.62 16.49 3.60
N ALA A 94 -24.69 17.26 4.70
CA ALA A 94 -23.72 17.17 5.79
C ALA A 94 -23.68 15.78 6.43
N ARG A 95 -24.84 15.14 6.60
CA ARG A 95 -24.95 13.76 7.11
C ARG A 95 -24.35 12.76 6.14
N ILE A 96 -24.60 12.88 4.83
CA ILE A 96 -23.99 12.03 3.81
C ILE A 96 -22.47 12.18 3.84
N VAL A 97 -21.96 13.42 3.78
CA VAL A 97 -20.52 13.70 3.84
C VAL A 97 -19.89 13.15 5.11
N PHE A 98 -20.54 13.33 6.26
CA PHE A 98 -20.07 12.80 7.54
C PHE A 98 -19.96 11.28 7.51
N TRP A 99 -21.02 10.56 7.07
CA TRP A 99 -20.97 9.10 7.03
C TRP A 99 -20.01 8.57 5.96
N SER A 100 -19.87 9.26 4.82
CA SER A 100 -18.85 8.94 3.83
C SER A 100 -17.43 9.12 4.39
N ALA A 101 -17.16 10.22 5.10
CA ALA A 101 -15.88 10.45 5.75
C ALA A 101 -15.61 9.40 6.84
N ALA A 102 -16.61 9.09 7.67
CA ALA A 102 -16.49 8.09 8.71
C ALA A 102 -16.22 6.69 8.14
N ALA A 103 -16.88 6.32 7.04
CA ALA A 103 -16.63 5.06 6.33
C ALA A 103 -15.20 5.00 5.77
N SER A 104 -14.73 6.07 5.13
CA SER A 104 -13.35 6.14 4.61
C SER A 104 -12.32 6.03 5.73
N ILE A 105 -12.52 6.75 6.84
CA ILE A 105 -11.65 6.65 8.03
C ILE A 105 -11.66 5.23 8.59
N SER A 106 -12.83 4.59 8.67
CA SER A 106 -12.94 3.20 9.13
C SER A 106 -12.15 2.24 8.25
N ILE A 107 -12.18 2.40 6.92
CA ILE A 107 -11.40 1.57 5.99
C ILE A 107 -9.90 1.80 6.21
N ILE A 108 -9.46 3.05 6.32
CA ILE A 108 -8.07 3.39 6.59
C ILE A 108 -7.60 2.75 7.90
N LEU A 109 -8.40 2.86 8.96
CA LEU A 109 -8.09 2.22 10.25
C LEU A 109 -8.04 0.70 10.14
N CYS A 110 -8.90 0.09 9.32
CA CYS A 110 -8.87 -1.35 9.08
C CYS A 110 -7.56 -1.77 8.40
N VAL A 111 -7.16 -1.08 7.33
CA VAL A 111 -5.94 -1.39 6.57
C VAL A 111 -4.68 -1.14 7.39
N LEU A 112 -4.63 -0.05 8.16
CA LEU A 112 -3.43 0.36 8.90
C LEU A 112 -3.28 -0.34 10.26
N PHE A 113 -4.38 -0.77 10.89
CA PHE A 113 -4.32 -1.35 12.25
C PHE A 113 -4.96 -2.73 12.34
N LEU A 114 -6.22 -2.88 11.90
CA LEU A 114 -6.93 -4.15 12.11
C LEU A 114 -6.31 -5.31 11.33
N ILE A 115 -6.03 -5.14 10.04
CA ILE A 115 -5.48 -6.18 9.19
C ILE A 115 -4.06 -6.60 9.64
N PRO A 116 -3.13 -5.68 9.93
CA PRO A 116 -1.83 -6.04 10.50
C PRO A 116 -1.95 -6.81 11.82
N LEU A 117 -2.79 -6.33 12.74
CA LEU A 117 -3.02 -7.01 14.03
C LEU A 117 -3.58 -8.43 13.83
N LEU A 118 -4.52 -8.61 12.90
CA LEU A 118 -5.04 -9.93 12.57
C LEU A 118 -3.97 -10.81 11.93
N ALA A 119 -3.14 -10.28 11.01
CA ALA A 119 -2.06 -11.03 10.40
C ALA A 119 -1.05 -11.54 11.45
N GLU A 120 -0.67 -10.71 12.41
CA GLU A 120 0.19 -11.11 13.53
C GLU A 120 -0.41 -12.23 14.38
N LYS A 121 -1.72 -12.18 14.66
CA LYS A 121 -2.39 -13.17 15.50
C LYS A 121 -2.72 -14.47 14.77
N LEU A 122 -2.99 -14.41 13.47
CA LEU A 122 -3.37 -15.57 12.65
C LEU A 122 -2.17 -16.36 12.15
N THR A 123 -1.06 -15.68 11.82
CA THR A 123 0.15 -16.32 11.27
C THR A 123 0.64 -17.50 12.13
N PRO A 124 0.77 -17.40 13.48
CA PRO A 124 1.18 -18.52 14.32
C PRO A 124 0.24 -19.73 14.29
N LEU A 125 -1.03 -19.54 13.91
CA LEU A 125 -2.03 -20.61 13.84
C LEU A 125 -1.97 -21.38 12.52
N ILE A 126 -1.30 -20.84 11.49
CA ILE A 126 -1.14 -21.50 10.20
C ILE A 126 -0.07 -22.60 10.35
N PRO A 127 -0.39 -23.88 10.08
CA PRO A 127 0.59 -24.96 10.14
C PRO A 127 1.71 -24.80 9.10
N VAL A 128 2.89 -25.33 9.39
CA VAL A 128 4.07 -25.22 8.52
C VAL A 128 3.82 -25.83 7.13
N GLU A 129 3.06 -26.92 7.06
CA GLU A 129 2.73 -27.59 5.79
C GLU A 129 1.87 -26.69 4.88
N TYR A 130 0.98 -25.89 5.46
CA TYR A 130 0.19 -24.91 4.72
C TYR A 130 1.06 -23.75 4.25
N GLU A 131 1.97 -23.27 5.11
CA GLU A 131 2.91 -22.23 4.74
C GLU A 131 3.81 -22.66 3.57
N GLN A 132 4.32 -23.89 3.57
CA GLN A 132 5.10 -24.42 2.45
C GLN A 132 4.32 -24.46 1.14
N ARG A 133 3.01 -24.74 1.18
CA ARG A 133 2.14 -24.69 -0.01
C ARG A 133 1.99 -23.26 -0.52
N ILE A 134 1.83 -22.30 0.39
CA ILE A 134 1.80 -20.88 0.04
C ILE A 134 3.14 -20.47 -0.59
N GLY A 135 4.26 -20.86 0.02
CA GLY A 135 5.60 -20.63 -0.50
C GLY A 135 5.78 -21.14 -1.94
N LYS A 136 5.33 -22.37 -2.22
CA LYS A 136 5.35 -22.94 -3.58
C LYS A 136 4.49 -22.17 -4.58
N ALA A 137 3.36 -21.61 -4.16
CA ALA A 137 2.52 -20.79 -5.03
C ALA A 137 3.20 -19.44 -5.37
N VAL A 138 3.81 -18.82 -4.37
CA VAL A 138 4.54 -17.54 -4.52
C VAL A 138 5.83 -17.72 -5.33
N ASP A 139 6.51 -18.85 -5.17
CA ASP A 139 7.73 -19.20 -5.89
C ASP A 139 7.61 -19.02 -7.41
N ASN A 140 6.54 -19.55 -8.00
CA ASN A 140 6.29 -19.44 -9.44
C ASN A 140 6.18 -17.98 -9.88
N GLN A 141 5.56 -17.13 -9.05
CA GLN A 141 5.38 -15.72 -9.32
C GLN A 141 6.69 -14.95 -9.20
N VAL A 142 7.48 -15.23 -8.16
CA VAL A 142 8.81 -14.63 -7.97
C VAL A 142 9.73 -14.95 -9.14
N ARG A 143 9.79 -16.21 -9.56
CA ARG A 143 10.58 -16.62 -10.73
C ARG A 143 10.10 -15.93 -12.01
N ALA A 144 8.80 -15.72 -12.17
CA ALA A 144 8.24 -15.00 -13.30
C ALA A 144 8.58 -13.49 -13.26
N ILE A 145 8.56 -12.86 -12.08
CA ILE A 145 8.89 -11.43 -11.87
C ILE A 145 10.35 -11.18 -12.24
N PHE A 146 11.27 -11.97 -11.70
CA PHE A 146 12.71 -11.74 -11.88
C PHE A 146 13.29 -12.41 -13.11
N ARG A 147 12.53 -13.28 -13.79
CA ARG A 147 12.94 -14.03 -15.00
C ARG A 147 14.27 -14.78 -14.85
N GLY A 148 14.73 -15.00 -13.61
CA GLY A 148 16.02 -15.59 -13.31
C GLY A 148 15.94 -17.11 -13.36
N LYS A 149 16.86 -17.72 -14.09
CA LYS A 149 17.10 -19.17 -13.99
C LYS A 149 17.77 -19.46 -12.66
N ILE A 150 17.51 -20.62 -12.08
CA ILE A 150 18.30 -21.08 -10.93
C ILE A 150 19.70 -21.41 -11.43
N CYS A 151 20.70 -20.95 -10.69
CA CYS A 151 22.08 -21.32 -10.89
C CYS A 151 22.36 -22.70 -10.28
N GLU A 152 22.92 -23.62 -11.07
CA GLU A 152 22.96 -25.05 -10.75
C GLU A 152 24.38 -25.63 -10.76
N ALA A 153 25.45 -24.81 -10.82
CA ALA A 153 26.82 -25.34 -10.82
C ALA A 153 27.08 -26.16 -9.54
N PRO A 154 27.43 -27.46 -9.63
CA PRO A 154 27.40 -28.39 -8.49
C PRO A 154 28.24 -27.95 -7.28
N GLU A 155 29.45 -27.48 -7.52
CA GLU A 155 30.38 -27.06 -6.46
C GLU A 155 29.87 -25.79 -5.76
N GLY A 156 29.27 -24.86 -6.50
CA GLY A 156 28.67 -23.64 -5.95
C GLY A 156 27.42 -23.94 -5.13
N VAL A 157 26.55 -24.84 -5.62
CA VAL A 157 25.38 -25.32 -4.89
C VAL A 157 25.81 -26.04 -3.60
N ALA A 158 26.84 -26.88 -3.66
CA ALA A 158 27.38 -27.56 -2.48
C ALA A 158 27.93 -26.57 -1.44
N ALA A 159 28.66 -25.53 -1.88
CA ALA A 159 29.15 -24.47 -1.00
C ALA A 159 28.01 -23.69 -0.33
N LEU A 160 26.96 -23.33 -1.09
CA LEU A 160 25.78 -22.64 -0.56
C LEU A 160 25.03 -23.51 0.46
N GLN A 161 24.86 -24.80 0.18
CA GLN A 161 24.23 -25.75 1.09
C GLN A 161 25.05 -25.94 2.36
N ALA A 162 26.39 -26.04 2.25
CA ALA A 162 27.28 -26.13 3.40
C ALA A 162 27.18 -24.89 4.30
N LEU A 163 27.14 -23.69 3.70
CA LEU A 163 26.96 -22.43 4.43
C LEU A 163 25.58 -22.40 5.13
N THR A 164 24.52 -22.74 4.41
CA THR A 164 23.15 -22.79 4.94
C THR A 164 23.05 -23.74 6.14
N GLU A 165 23.63 -24.94 6.03
CA GLU A 165 23.58 -25.93 7.09
C GLU A 165 24.40 -25.52 8.32
N ARG A 166 25.54 -24.83 8.13
CA ARG A 166 26.31 -24.24 9.23
C ARG A 166 25.48 -23.24 10.02
N LEU A 167 24.79 -22.31 9.34
CA LEU A 167 23.91 -21.31 9.97
C LEU A 167 22.70 -21.97 10.66
N ARG A 168 22.07 -22.96 10.00
CA ARG A 168 20.92 -23.71 10.53
C ARG A 168 21.28 -24.44 11.83
N LYS A 169 22.40 -25.16 11.84
CA LYS A 169 22.88 -25.89 13.02
C LYS A 169 23.27 -24.97 14.18
N ALA A 170 23.86 -23.81 13.88
CA ALA A 170 24.31 -22.85 14.90
C ALA A 170 23.17 -22.40 15.85
N ARG A 171 21.92 -22.38 15.35
CA ARG A 171 20.74 -21.96 16.12
C ARG A 171 19.72 -23.06 16.37
N GLY A 172 19.98 -24.30 15.92
CA GLY A 172 19.03 -25.41 16.04
C GLY A 172 17.72 -25.12 15.30
N ILE A 173 17.80 -24.63 14.07
CA ILE A 173 16.61 -24.27 13.29
C ILE A 173 16.00 -25.54 12.70
N ASP A 174 14.79 -25.87 13.13
CA ASP A 174 14.04 -27.06 12.70
C ASP A 174 13.20 -26.83 11.43
N VAL A 175 13.07 -25.57 11.00
CA VAL A 175 12.38 -25.24 9.74
C VAL A 175 13.25 -25.66 8.55
N PRO A 176 12.70 -26.39 7.55
CA PRO A 176 13.45 -26.74 6.36
C PRO A 176 13.80 -25.46 5.58
N LEU A 177 15.07 -25.32 5.22
CA LEU A 177 15.58 -24.19 4.45
C LEU A 177 15.94 -24.66 3.04
N GLU A 178 15.37 -24.01 2.03
CA GLU A 178 15.68 -24.23 0.61
C GLU A 178 16.30 -22.95 0.06
N VAL A 179 17.63 -22.92 -0.05
CA VAL A 179 18.36 -21.75 -0.52
C VAL A 179 18.85 -21.97 -1.95
N ALA A 180 18.60 -21.02 -2.84
CA ALA A 180 19.03 -21.07 -4.23
C ALA A 180 19.50 -19.69 -4.71
N VAL A 181 20.30 -19.68 -5.78
CA VAL A 181 20.72 -18.44 -6.45
C VAL A 181 19.96 -18.27 -7.75
N LEU A 182 19.38 -17.09 -7.97
CA LEU A 182 18.77 -16.68 -9.23
C LEU A 182 19.75 -15.86 -10.05
N GLU A 183 19.87 -16.18 -11.33
CA GLU A 183 20.60 -15.40 -12.31
C GLU A 183 19.85 -14.09 -12.60
N SER A 184 20.01 -13.11 -11.71
CA SER A 184 19.38 -11.80 -11.77
C SER A 184 20.44 -10.70 -11.64
N LYS A 185 20.25 -9.62 -12.39
CA LYS A 185 21.11 -8.42 -12.37
C LYS A 185 20.78 -7.45 -11.23
N VAL A 186 19.70 -7.72 -10.49
CA VAL A 186 19.27 -6.90 -9.36
C VAL A 186 19.98 -7.40 -8.11
N PRO A 187 20.75 -6.57 -7.37
CA PRO A 187 21.40 -6.99 -6.14
C PRO A 187 20.35 -7.15 -5.04
N ASN A 188 19.87 -8.38 -4.85
CA ASN A 188 18.82 -8.70 -3.88
C ASN A 188 18.96 -10.11 -3.26
N ALA A 189 18.26 -10.33 -2.15
CA ALA A 189 17.97 -11.62 -1.58
C ALA A 189 16.57 -11.55 -0.95
N ILE A 190 15.77 -12.62 -1.05
CA ILE A 190 14.41 -12.63 -0.51
C ILE A 190 14.11 -13.96 0.19
N ALA A 191 13.49 -13.87 1.36
CA ALA A 191 12.84 -15.00 2.04
C ALA A 191 11.36 -15.13 1.66
N LEU A 192 10.96 -16.32 1.22
CA LEU A 192 9.58 -16.70 0.96
C LEU A 192 9.03 -17.56 2.12
N PRO A 193 7.71 -17.55 2.32
CA PRO A 193 7.08 -18.45 3.29
C PRO A 193 7.48 -19.91 3.07
N GLY A 194 7.62 -20.64 4.16
CA GLY A 194 7.94 -22.07 4.11
C GLY A 194 9.43 -22.37 3.95
N GLY A 195 10.29 -21.37 4.14
CA GLY A 195 11.74 -21.53 4.28
C GLY A 195 12.53 -21.50 2.98
N ARG A 196 11.94 -21.02 1.89
CA ARG A 196 12.66 -20.83 0.63
C ARG A 196 13.32 -19.46 0.61
N ILE A 197 14.61 -19.40 0.32
CA ILE A 197 15.39 -18.16 0.25
C ILE A 197 16.06 -18.09 -1.12
N TYR A 198 15.93 -16.94 -1.78
CA TYR A 198 16.63 -16.67 -3.03
C TYR A 198 17.70 -15.62 -2.82
N PHE A 199 18.95 -15.96 -3.17
CA PHE A 199 20.01 -14.99 -3.40
C PHE A 199 20.03 -14.61 -4.88
N PHE A 200 20.34 -13.36 -5.19
CA PHE A 200 20.45 -12.94 -6.58
C PHE A 200 21.93 -12.81 -6.93
N LYS A 201 22.27 -13.22 -8.16
CA LYS A 201 23.66 -13.26 -8.61
C LYS A 201 24.37 -11.91 -8.46
N ALA A 202 23.71 -10.79 -8.74
CA ALA A 202 24.29 -9.46 -8.56
C ALA A 202 24.69 -9.15 -7.10
N LEU A 203 23.89 -9.56 -6.09
CA LEU A 203 24.26 -9.38 -4.68
C LEU A 203 25.46 -10.26 -4.32
N LEU A 204 25.49 -11.48 -4.86
CA LEU A 204 26.63 -12.37 -4.67
C LEU A 204 27.89 -11.84 -5.37
N ASP A 205 27.75 -11.14 -6.49
CA ASP A 205 28.86 -10.50 -7.21
C ASP A 205 29.48 -9.33 -6.46
N GLU A 206 28.65 -8.57 -5.74
CA GLU A 206 29.12 -7.47 -4.89
C GLU A 206 29.71 -7.92 -3.56
N ALA A 207 29.41 -9.15 -3.12
CA ALA A 207 30.01 -9.71 -1.92
C ALA A 207 31.51 -9.98 -2.09
N GLU A 208 32.32 -9.41 -1.19
CA GLU A 208 33.78 -9.53 -1.13
C GLU A 208 34.24 -10.63 -0.17
N SER A 209 33.37 -11.04 0.77
CA SER A 209 33.70 -12.09 1.72
C SER A 209 32.52 -13.01 2.06
N VAL A 210 32.86 -14.19 2.58
CA VAL A 210 31.88 -15.18 3.03
C VAL A 210 31.03 -14.65 4.18
N ASP A 211 31.59 -13.81 5.06
CA ASP A 211 30.85 -13.26 6.20
C ASP A 211 29.75 -12.29 5.78
N GLU A 212 29.93 -11.58 4.66
CA GLU A 212 28.89 -10.70 4.11
C GLU A 212 27.69 -11.52 3.64
N VAL A 213 27.94 -12.55 2.82
CA VAL A 213 26.89 -13.47 2.33
C VAL A 213 26.24 -14.23 3.48
N ALA A 214 27.04 -14.70 4.44
CA ALA A 214 26.55 -15.43 5.61
C ALA A 214 25.67 -14.55 6.51
N GLY A 215 26.04 -13.28 6.69
CA GLY A 215 25.23 -12.32 7.43
C GLY A 215 23.89 -12.06 6.74
N VAL A 216 23.88 -11.77 5.43
CA VAL A 216 22.64 -11.62 4.65
C VAL A 216 21.79 -12.89 4.73
N LEU A 217 22.40 -14.08 4.60
CA LEU A 217 21.65 -15.33 4.68
C LEU A 217 21.09 -15.57 6.08
N ALA A 218 21.84 -15.26 7.13
CA ALA A 218 21.36 -15.35 8.49
C ALA A 218 20.21 -14.35 8.77
N HIS A 219 20.25 -13.16 8.15
CA HIS A 219 19.17 -12.17 8.19
C HIS A 219 17.89 -12.70 7.53
N GLU A 220 17.99 -13.23 6.31
CA GLU A 220 16.86 -13.85 5.61
C GLU A 220 16.28 -15.05 6.37
N ILE A 221 17.13 -15.87 6.99
CA ILE A 221 16.70 -16.95 7.87
C ILE A 221 15.94 -16.38 9.09
N GLY A 222 16.35 -15.23 9.63
CA GLY A 222 15.64 -14.52 10.69
C GLY A 222 14.20 -14.18 10.30
N HIS A 223 13.98 -13.72 9.07
CA HIS A 223 12.64 -13.48 8.53
C HIS A 223 11.82 -14.77 8.36
N VAL A 224 12.46 -15.87 7.92
CA VAL A 224 11.81 -17.19 7.84
C VAL A 224 11.36 -17.66 9.22
N VAL A 225 12.26 -17.64 10.21
CA VAL A 225 11.98 -18.07 11.58
C VAL A 225 10.86 -17.22 12.21
N SER A 226 10.85 -15.92 11.93
CA SER A 226 9.83 -14.98 12.41
C SER A 226 8.53 -15.01 11.59
N ARG A 227 8.51 -15.78 10.50
CA ARG A 227 7.39 -15.93 9.54
C ARG A 227 6.94 -14.59 8.96
N ASP A 228 7.88 -13.68 8.74
CA ASP A 228 7.57 -12.31 8.34
C ASP A 228 6.96 -12.24 6.93
N GLY A 229 7.48 -13.05 6.00
CA GLY A 229 6.92 -13.17 4.66
C GLY A 229 5.47 -13.68 4.66
N LEU A 230 5.14 -14.66 5.52
CA LEU A 230 3.76 -15.13 5.68
C LEU A 230 2.85 -14.03 6.24
N ARG A 231 3.31 -13.28 7.24
CA ARG A 231 2.56 -12.15 7.80
C ARG A 231 2.25 -11.08 6.76
N LYS A 232 3.24 -10.70 5.93
CA LYS A 232 3.06 -9.75 4.82
C LYS A 232 2.03 -10.26 3.80
N LEU A 233 2.08 -11.55 3.46
CA LEU A 233 1.10 -12.15 2.53
C LEU A 233 -0.31 -12.16 3.10
N VAL A 234 -0.48 -12.50 4.38
CA VAL A 234 -1.80 -12.47 5.04
C VAL A 234 -2.33 -11.03 5.08
N GLN A 235 -1.48 -10.05 5.43
CA GLN A 235 -1.85 -8.63 5.45
C GLN A 235 -2.25 -8.12 4.06
N SER A 236 -1.47 -8.44 3.02
CA SER A 236 -1.74 -8.05 1.64
C SER A 236 -3.01 -8.70 1.10
N SER A 237 -3.21 -9.99 1.40
CA SER A 237 -4.41 -10.73 1.00
C SER A 237 -5.66 -10.18 1.68
N GLY A 238 -5.58 -9.86 2.98
CA GLY A 238 -6.67 -9.22 3.71
C GLY A 238 -7.04 -7.85 3.16
N THR A 239 -6.02 -7.04 2.84
CA THR A 239 -6.20 -5.71 2.22
C THR A 239 -6.83 -5.83 0.83
N SER A 240 -6.32 -6.75 0.01
CA SER A 240 -6.84 -7.01 -1.33
C SER A 240 -8.30 -7.50 -1.28
N TYR A 241 -8.62 -8.38 -0.34
CA TYR A 241 -9.99 -8.85 -0.12
C TYR A 241 -10.94 -7.73 0.29
N LEU A 242 -10.51 -6.86 1.22
CA LEU A 242 -11.30 -5.69 1.63
C LEU A 242 -11.60 -4.76 0.44
N PHE A 243 -10.61 -4.46 -0.39
CA PHE A 243 -10.82 -3.65 -1.59
C PHE A 243 -11.69 -4.37 -2.64
N GLY A 244 -11.52 -5.67 -2.82
CA GLY A 244 -12.38 -6.48 -3.70
C GLY A 244 -13.85 -6.42 -3.28
N LEU A 245 -14.15 -6.46 -1.97
CA LEU A 245 -15.51 -6.29 -1.46
C LEU A 245 -16.10 -4.89 -1.75
N LEU A 246 -15.27 -3.85 -1.75
CA LEU A 246 -15.71 -2.46 -1.97
C LEU A 246 -15.97 -2.16 -3.46
N PHE A 247 -15.17 -2.72 -4.36
CA PHE A 247 -15.21 -2.39 -5.78
C PHE A 247 -15.79 -3.50 -6.67
N GLY A 248 -16.15 -4.66 -6.10
CA GLY A 248 -16.84 -5.74 -6.82
C GLY A 248 -15.93 -6.65 -7.64
N ASP A 249 -14.61 -6.60 -7.44
CA ASP A 249 -13.61 -7.46 -8.11
C ASP A 249 -13.00 -8.47 -7.14
N VAL A 250 -13.80 -9.45 -6.72
CA VAL A 250 -13.33 -10.55 -5.86
C VAL A 250 -12.90 -11.72 -6.75
N THR A 251 -11.87 -11.53 -7.57
CA THR A 251 -11.27 -12.63 -8.34
C THR A 251 -10.06 -13.20 -7.58
N GLY A 252 -10.19 -14.43 -7.06
CA GLY A 252 -9.18 -15.06 -6.20
C GLY A 252 -7.81 -15.30 -6.86
N GLY A 253 -7.74 -15.31 -8.20
CA GLY A 253 -6.48 -15.46 -8.95
C GLY A 253 -5.66 -14.17 -9.08
N GLY A 254 -6.29 -12.98 -9.05
CA GLY A 254 -5.57 -11.71 -9.06
C GLY A 254 -4.91 -11.40 -7.71
N ALA A 255 -5.53 -11.86 -6.62
CA ALA A 255 -5.05 -11.64 -5.26
C ALA A 255 -3.67 -12.24 -5.00
N ILE A 256 -3.37 -13.45 -5.51
CA ILE A 256 -2.04 -14.08 -5.31
C ILE A 256 -0.95 -13.34 -6.09
N VAL A 257 -1.25 -12.82 -7.28
CA VAL A 257 -0.32 -12.02 -8.10
C VAL A 257 0.02 -10.73 -7.36
N LEU A 258 -1.01 -10.01 -6.89
CA LEU A 258 -0.84 -8.75 -6.15
C LEU A 258 -0.10 -8.98 -4.82
N ALA A 259 -0.46 -10.03 -4.08
CA ALA A 259 0.22 -10.37 -2.83
C ALA A 259 1.68 -10.77 -3.04
N SER A 260 1.99 -11.49 -4.12
CA SER A 260 3.39 -11.85 -4.45
C SER A 260 4.22 -10.62 -4.81
N ARG A 261 3.66 -9.68 -5.59
CA ARG A 261 4.31 -8.39 -5.87
C ARG A 261 4.50 -7.58 -4.60
N TYR A 262 3.46 -7.45 -3.77
CA TYR A 262 3.56 -6.75 -2.49
C TYR A 262 4.63 -7.38 -1.58
N LEU A 263 4.72 -8.70 -1.50
CA LEU A 263 5.76 -9.37 -0.71
C LEU A 263 7.17 -8.95 -1.13
N VAL A 264 7.39 -8.88 -2.44
CA VAL A 264 8.67 -8.55 -3.08
C VAL A 264 9.00 -7.06 -3.06
N ASP A 265 8.00 -6.18 -3.18
CA ASP A 265 8.23 -4.74 -3.37
C ASP A 265 8.12 -3.95 -2.06
N SER A 266 7.43 -4.48 -1.04
CA SER A 266 7.21 -3.74 0.20
C SER A 266 8.35 -3.93 1.20
N ALA A 267 8.70 -2.85 1.90
CA ALA A 267 9.61 -2.93 3.02
C ALA A 267 9.02 -3.71 4.20
N TYR A 268 9.87 -4.40 4.95
CA TYR A 268 9.52 -4.91 6.27
C TYR A 268 9.41 -3.77 7.30
N SER A 269 8.73 -4.05 8.43
CA SER A 269 8.68 -3.10 9.55
C SER A 269 10.04 -2.95 10.20
N ARG A 270 10.29 -1.80 10.84
CA ARG A 270 11.56 -1.52 11.54
C ARG A 270 11.84 -2.57 12.63
N GLU A 271 10.78 -3.04 13.28
CA GLU A 271 10.83 -4.06 14.32
C GLU A 271 11.20 -5.43 13.74
N ALA A 272 10.66 -5.80 12.57
CA ALA A 272 11.02 -7.05 11.90
C ALA A 272 12.48 -7.03 11.42
N GLU A 273 12.93 -5.91 10.82
CA GLU A 273 14.32 -5.72 10.42
C GLU A 273 15.29 -5.81 11.61
N ALA A 274 14.97 -5.14 12.72
CA ALA A 274 15.80 -5.20 13.92
C ALA A 274 15.84 -6.60 14.55
N ALA A 275 14.75 -7.36 14.49
CA ALA A 275 14.70 -8.75 14.95
C ALA A 275 15.50 -9.68 14.05
N ALA A 276 15.45 -9.49 12.73
CA ALA A 276 16.26 -10.23 11.76
C ALA A 276 17.75 -9.91 11.90
N ASP A 277 18.12 -8.64 12.11
CA ASP A 277 19.50 -8.22 12.42
C ASP A 277 20.03 -8.87 13.71
N ASP A 278 19.24 -8.84 14.79
CA ASP A 278 19.60 -9.46 16.06
C ASP A 278 19.73 -10.98 15.93
N PHE A 279 18.86 -11.60 15.13
CA PHE A 279 18.95 -13.01 14.81
C PHE A 279 20.24 -13.33 14.04
N ALA A 280 20.56 -12.57 13.00
CA ALA A 280 21.78 -12.71 12.19
C ALA A 280 23.03 -12.52 13.05
N GLY A 281 23.05 -11.45 13.84
CA GLY A 281 24.05 -11.15 14.86
C GLY A 281 24.38 -12.30 15.77
N LYS A 282 23.36 -12.79 16.49
CA LYS A 282 23.51 -13.92 17.42
C LYS A 282 23.96 -15.20 16.72
N THR A 283 23.49 -15.43 15.49
CA THR A 283 23.88 -16.59 14.68
C THR A 283 25.36 -16.52 14.29
N MET A 284 25.80 -15.39 13.75
CA MET A 284 27.20 -15.19 13.36
C MET A 284 28.12 -15.22 14.59
N ILE A 285 27.75 -14.57 15.70
CA ILE A 285 28.51 -14.62 16.96
C ILE A 285 28.69 -16.05 17.46
N SER A 286 27.64 -16.88 17.39
CA SER A 286 27.73 -18.28 17.82
C SER A 286 28.70 -19.12 16.99
N LEU A 287 29.00 -18.68 15.77
CA LEU A 287 30.01 -19.26 14.87
C LEU A 287 31.36 -18.56 14.98
N GLY A 288 31.52 -17.60 15.90
CA GLY A 288 32.74 -16.80 16.06
C GLY A 288 32.98 -15.83 14.89
N ARG A 289 31.94 -15.42 14.17
CA ARG A 289 32.03 -14.51 13.01
C ARG A 289 31.28 -13.20 13.31
N PRO A 290 31.73 -12.06 12.77
CA PRO A 290 31.00 -10.80 12.90
C PRO A 290 29.82 -10.75 11.91
N ALA A 291 28.70 -10.13 12.30
CA ALA A 291 27.57 -9.88 11.39
C ALA A 291 27.65 -8.54 10.65
N HIS A 292 28.37 -7.54 11.20
CA HIS A 292 28.50 -6.22 10.58
C HIS A 292 29.01 -6.20 9.12
N PRO A 293 29.78 -7.20 8.58
CA PRO A 293 30.16 -7.17 7.18
C PRO A 293 28.96 -7.14 6.23
N MET A 294 27.83 -7.77 6.58
CA MET A 294 26.64 -7.68 5.73
C MET A 294 26.19 -6.23 5.52
N ALA A 295 26.28 -5.39 6.56
CA ALA A 295 25.89 -3.98 6.45
C ALA A 295 26.88 -3.17 5.59
N LEU A 296 28.15 -3.61 5.49
CA LEU A 296 29.13 -3.02 4.56
C LEU A 296 28.79 -3.39 3.11
N LEU A 297 28.44 -4.65 2.84
CA LEU A 297 27.93 -5.09 1.54
C LEU A 297 26.71 -4.26 1.11
N LEU A 298 25.73 -4.09 2.01
CA LEU A 298 24.54 -3.30 1.70
C LEU A 298 24.86 -1.83 1.39
N LYS A 299 25.85 -1.25 2.07
CA LYS A 299 26.33 0.11 1.79
C LYS A 299 27.05 0.22 0.46
N ARG A 300 27.80 -0.80 0.03
CA ARG A 300 28.41 -0.81 -1.31
C ARG A 300 27.34 -0.88 -2.40
N ILE A 301 26.35 -1.75 -2.21
CA ILE A 301 25.18 -1.82 -3.10
C ILE A 301 24.43 -0.49 -3.17
N GLU A 302 24.32 0.25 -2.06
CA GLU A 302 23.75 1.61 -2.03
C GLU A 302 24.58 2.60 -2.85
N ALA A 303 25.90 2.61 -2.65
CA ALA A 303 26.81 3.56 -3.26
C ALA A 303 27.00 3.35 -4.77
N ASP A 304 27.07 2.10 -5.24
CA ASP A 304 27.21 1.79 -6.66
C ASP A 304 26.00 2.27 -7.50
N GLU A 305 24.83 2.45 -6.88
CA GLU A 305 23.65 3.00 -7.55
C GLU A 305 23.65 4.53 -7.62
N ASP A 306 24.17 5.23 -6.59
CA ASP A 306 24.31 6.69 -6.62
C ASP A 306 25.25 7.16 -7.75
N ASP A 307 26.29 6.36 -8.07
CA ASP A 307 27.24 6.64 -9.15
C ASP A 307 26.66 6.35 -10.56
N ASP A 308 25.70 5.42 -10.68
CA ASP A 308 25.04 5.04 -11.94
C ASP A 308 23.88 6.01 -12.32
N GLU A 309 23.35 6.81 -11.39
CA GLU A 309 22.29 7.79 -11.66
C GLU A 309 22.78 8.99 -12.51
N ASP A 310 24.08 9.29 -12.52
CA ASP A 310 24.68 10.41 -13.26
C ASP A 310 24.93 10.11 -14.76
N GLU A 311 24.84 8.84 -15.20
CA GLU A 311 25.03 8.44 -16.60
C GLU A 311 23.71 8.28 -17.39
N GLY A 312 22.93 9.36 -17.53
CA GLY A 312 22.19 9.76 -18.74
C GLY A 312 21.33 8.75 -19.54
N GLY A 313 20.94 7.60 -19.00
CA GLY A 313 20.25 6.52 -19.72
C GLY A 313 18.93 6.12 -19.09
N GLY A 314 17.82 6.72 -19.53
CA GLY A 314 16.48 6.38 -19.03
C GLY A 314 16.11 4.90 -19.24
N ASN A 315 15.99 4.16 -18.12
CA ASN A 315 14.93 3.18 -17.84
C ASN A 315 15.09 2.56 -16.42
N GLU A 316 14.12 2.84 -15.55
CA GLU A 316 13.64 1.97 -14.45
C GLU A 316 14.62 1.43 -13.38
N ARG A 317 15.51 2.24 -12.79
CA ARG A 317 16.21 1.84 -11.56
C ARG A 317 16.26 2.98 -10.57
N GLY A 318 15.45 2.89 -9.52
CA GLY A 318 15.61 3.65 -8.28
C GLY A 318 15.75 2.65 -7.14
N ILE A 319 16.42 3.06 -6.04
CA ILE A 319 16.71 2.35 -4.78
C ILE A 319 16.95 0.84 -4.93
N PRO A 320 18.11 0.27 -4.51
CA PRO A 320 18.41 -1.13 -4.75
C PRO A 320 17.28 -2.01 -4.27
N ALA A 321 16.85 -3.02 -5.04
CA ALA A 321 15.65 -3.79 -4.65
C ALA A 321 15.80 -4.44 -3.26
N PHE A 322 17.04 -4.73 -2.84
CA PHE A 322 17.34 -5.12 -1.46
C PHE A 322 17.08 -3.99 -0.46
N LEU A 323 17.58 -2.76 -0.69
CA LEU A 323 17.36 -1.63 0.22
C LEU A 323 15.92 -1.10 0.18
N SER A 324 15.22 -1.28 -0.92
CA SER A 324 13.78 -1.02 -1.03
C SER A 324 12.96 -1.92 -0.11
N THR A 325 13.42 -3.16 0.12
CA THR A 325 12.74 -4.15 0.98
C THR A 325 13.30 -4.21 2.40
N HIS A 326 14.59 -3.92 2.56
CA HIS A 326 15.36 -3.95 3.80
C HIS A 326 16.21 -2.68 3.94
N PRO A 327 15.61 -1.50 4.20
CA PRO A 327 16.39 -0.26 4.33
C PRO A 327 17.41 -0.36 5.46
N ILE A 328 18.70 -0.25 5.13
CA ILE A 328 19.75 -0.15 6.14
C ILE A 328 19.71 1.26 6.74
N THR A 329 19.71 1.35 8.08
CA THR A 329 19.75 2.64 8.77
C THR A 329 21.01 2.73 9.62
N ASP A 330 21.48 3.95 9.89
CA ASP A 330 22.62 4.17 10.79
C ASP A 330 22.44 3.49 12.16
N GLN A 331 21.19 3.42 12.65
CA GLN A 331 20.88 2.74 13.90
C GLN A 331 21.11 1.24 13.81
N ARG A 332 20.66 0.59 12.72
CA ARG A 332 20.85 -0.84 12.48
C ARG A 332 22.33 -1.18 12.29
N LEU A 333 23.05 -0.39 11.48
CA LEU A 333 24.49 -0.56 11.29
C LEU A 333 25.23 -0.49 12.63
N LYS A 334 24.98 0.55 13.44
CA LYS A 334 25.60 0.70 14.76
C LYS A 334 25.22 -0.42 15.72
N ALA A 335 24.05 -1.06 15.55
CA ALA A 335 23.66 -2.21 16.35
C ALA A 335 24.47 -3.45 15.96
N LEU A 336 24.65 -3.70 14.66
CA LEU A 336 25.45 -4.81 14.13
C LEU A 336 26.94 -4.66 14.44
N GLU A 337 27.49 -3.45 14.38
CA GLU A 337 28.88 -3.16 14.75
C GLU A 337 29.19 -3.49 16.21
N LYS A 338 28.18 -3.40 17.10
CA LYS A 338 28.34 -3.76 18.52
C LYS A 338 28.29 -5.27 18.76
N GLN A 339 27.82 -6.05 17.79
CA GLN A 339 27.68 -7.50 17.88
C GLN A 339 28.96 -8.18 17.39
N VAL A 340 29.99 -8.12 18.23
CA VAL A 340 31.31 -8.69 17.95
C VAL A 340 31.48 -10.02 18.70
N PRO A 341 31.94 -11.10 18.05
CA PRO A 341 32.23 -12.35 18.73
C PRO A 341 33.39 -12.19 19.71
N SER A 342 33.34 -12.92 20.84
CA SER A 342 34.41 -12.89 21.84
C SER A 342 35.69 -13.61 21.38
N GLN A 343 35.56 -14.52 20.41
CA GLN A 343 36.66 -15.27 19.79
C GLN A 343 36.36 -15.45 18.31
N THR A 344 37.38 -15.37 17.47
CA THR A 344 37.25 -15.59 16.03
C THR A 344 37.14 -17.09 15.75
N GLY A 345 36.03 -17.50 15.13
CA GLY A 345 35.80 -18.87 14.68
C GLY A 345 36.42 -19.15 13.32
N GLU A 346 36.45 -20.43 12.98
CA GLU A 346 36.93 -20.93 11.68
C GLU A 346 36.20 -20.26 10.50
N PRO A 347 36.84 -20.13 9.32
CA PRO A 347 36.17 -19.65 8.12
C PRO A 347 34.90 -20.45 7.80
N LEU A 348 33.82 -19.74 7.45
CA LEU A 348 32.54 -20.36 7.12
C LEU A 348 32.53 -21.11 5.79
N LEU A 349 33.50 -20.87 4.93
CA LEU A 349 33.80 -21.62 3.70
C LEU A 349 35.31 -21.56 3.47
N THR A 350 35.86 -22.59 2.84
CA THR A 350 37.23 -22.57 2.30
C THR A 350 37.32 -21.62 1.11
N GLN A 351 38.54 -21.24 0.71
CA GLN A 351 38.73 -20.40 -0.48
C GLN A 351 38.22 -21.08 -1.78
N GLY A 352 38.30 -22.41 -1.86
CA GLY A 352 37.77 -23.18 -2.98
C GLY A 352 36.25 -23.14 -3.02
N GLU A 353 35.59 -23.39 -1.89
CA GLU A 353 34.13 -23.29 -1.75
C GLU A 353 33.63 -21.85 -2.02
N TRP A 354 34.34 -20.83 -1.55
CA TRP A 354 33.99 -19.43 -1.82
C TRP A 354 34.05 -19.10 -3.32
N ARG A 355 35.12 -19.53 -4.00
CA ARG A 355 35.23 -19.35 -5.45
C ARG A 355 34.11 -20.08 -6.18
N ALA A 356 33.84 -21.33 -5.81
CA ALA A 356 32.76 -22.11 -6.40
C ALA A 356 31.38 -21.43 -6.19
N LEU A 357 31.15 -20.85 -5.01
CA LEU A 357 29.93 -20.09 -4.74
C LEU A 357 29.82 -18.86 -5.66
N LYS A 358 30.87 -18.05 -5.80
CA LYS A 358 30.88 -16.91 -6.74
C LYS A 358 30.64 -17.34 -8.19
N GLU A 359 31.06 -18.55 -8.54
CA GLU A 359 30.91 -19.16 -9.86
C GLU A 359 29.63 -20.00 -10.03
N ILE A 360 28.68 -19.97 -9.08
CA ILE A 360 27.50 -20.84 -9.06
C ILE A 360 26.63 -20.76 -10.32
N CYS A 361 26.64 -19.61 -11.02
CA CYS A 361 25.88 -19.38 -12.26
C CYS A 361 26.71 -19.60 -13.53
N LYS A 362 28.00 -19.95 -13.43
CA LYS A 362 28.79 -20.31 -14.62
C LYS A 362 28.31 -21.68 -15.09
N THR A 363 27.86 -21.75 -16.35
CA THR A 363 27.58 -23.03 -17.00
C THR A 363 28.87 -23.84 -17.07
N SER A 364 28.83 -25.11 -16.63
CA SER A 364 29.96 -26.05 -16.72
C SER A 364 30.44 -26.28 -18.14
#